data_AF-A0A929KP82-F1
#
_entry.id   AF-A0A929KP82-F1
#
_cell.length_a   1.000
_cell.length_b   1.000
_cell.length_c   1.000
_cell.angle_alpha   90.00
_cell.angle_beta   90.00
_cell.angle_gamma   90.00
#
_symmetry.space_group_name_H-M   'P 1'
#
loop_
_entity.id
_entity.type
_entity.pdbx_description
1 polymer ?
#
loop_
_entity_poly.entity_id
_entity_poly.type
_entity_poly.pdbx_seq_one_letter_code
_entity_poly.pdbx_strand_id
1 'polypeptide(L)'
;MSDTPPSASIPPHTGSQRRIVPQLGPHVWQADGLDPSDWMLPLGAEAAAAIGAMIAAPGAEVPEALAPVLAQIVERCDHGQGMVLLRGLPGQGAAEAAATLGALGGALGQPLREAHPAGGGVPDCDIFLIAAIATVELTLVSAGAAHNALMLADRPALERLYRPMDEAGQGPSVFSLQGGTFSGRFDPGKGSRGPLVPLAAVCADPSLPLRVTLRAGDMLCLNPFLVWPQLAEPGAKLEEALLVQPLRMAVSRLGAPSAAPGDEVGG
;
A
#
# COMPACT_ATOMS: atom_id res chain seq x y z
N MET A 1 37.63 47.59 20.82
CA MET A 1 36.15 47.63 20.75
C MET A 1 35.78 46.97 19.44
N SER A 2 35.42 45.69 19.49
CA SER A 2 35.09 44.90 18.31
C SER A 2 33.58 44.87 18.16
N ASP A 3 33.07 45.54 17.14
CA ASP A 3 31.65 45.53 16.76
C ASP A 3 31.31 44.20 16.10
N THR A 4 30.55 43.37 16.82
CA THR A 4 29.90 42.19 16.26
C THR A 4 28.59 42.63 15.61
N PRO A 5 28.37 42.40 14.29
CA PRO A 5 27.13 42.77 13.64
C PRO A 5 25.96 41.90 14.16
N PRO A 6 24.75 42.47 14.27
CA PRO A 6 23.58 41.74 14.73
C PRO A 6 23.20 40.64 13.73
N SER A 7 23.02 39.42 14.25
CA SER A 7 22.49 38.29 13.49
C SER A 7 21.10 38.62 12.95
N ALA A 8 20.98 38.67 11.63
CA ALA A 8 19.69 38.80 10.95
C ALA A 8 18.86 37.54 11.22
N SER A 9 17.75 37.69 11.94
CA SER A 9 16.75 36.63 12.10
C SER A 9 16.14 36.32 10.74
N ILE A 10 16.38 35.10 10.25
CA ILE A 10 15.73 34.56 9.05
C ILE A 10 14.23 34.43 9.38
N PRO A 11 13.32 35.08 8.65
CA PRO A 11 11.89 34.91 8.88
C PRO A 11 11.50 33.45 8.62
N PRO A 12 10.55 32.89 9.41
CA PRO A 12 10.08 31.53 9.18
C PRO A 12 9.54 31.44 7.75
N HIS A 13 10.02 30.47 6.98
CA HIS A 13 9.49 30.19 5.65
C HIS A 13 7.98 30.01 5.76
N THR A 14 7.22 31.02 5.35
CA THR A 14 5.79 30.92 5.09
C THR A 14 5.67 29.91 3.95
N GLY A 15 5.41 28.65 4.31
CA GLY A 15 5.37 27.53 3.37
C GLY A 15 4.43 27.87 2.23
N SER A 16 4.95 27.85 1.01
CA SER A 16 4.15 28.03 -0.21
C SER A 16 3.02 27.01 -0.17
N GLN A 17 1.78 27.47 -0.15
CA GLN A 17 0.60 26.61 -0.10
C GLN A 17 0.67 25.61 -1.26
N ARG A 18 0.75 24.31 -0.95
CA ARG A 18 0.81 23.25 -1.98
C ARG A 18 -0.43 23.34 -2.86
N ARG A 19 -0.22 23.41 -4.18
CA ARG A 19 -1.31 23.34 -5.14
C ARG A 19 -1.82 21.90 -5.22
N ILE A 20 -2.97 21.64 -4.62
CA ILE A 20 -3.68 20.37 -4.78
C ILE A 20 -4.33 20.35 -6.17
N VAL A 21 -4.08 19.27 -6.91
CA VAL A 21 -4.58 19.03 -8.27
C VAL A 21 -5.22 17.64 -8.32
N PRO A 22 -6.15 17.38 -9.27
CA PRO A 22 -6.66 16.04 -9.50
C PRO A 22 -5.51 15.04 -9.75
N GLN A 23 -5.61 13.86 -9.15
CA GLN A 23 -4.77 12.72 -9.52
C GLN A 23 -5.23 12.15 -10.87
N LEU A 24 -4.27 11.70 -11.66
CA LEU A 24 -4.49 11.12 -12.99
C LEU A 24 -3.67 9.84 -13.13
N GLY A 25 -4.11 8.95 -14.03
CA GLY A 25 -3.41 7.72 -14.38
C GLY A 25 -4.18 6.46 -14.03
N PRO A 26 -3.62 5.27 -14.32
CA PRO A 26 -4.34 4.00 -14.22
C PRO A 26 -4.79 3.62 -12.80
N HIS A 27 -4.09 4.11 -11.77
CA HIS A 27 -4.46 3.90 -10.36
C HIS A 27 -5.69 4.70 -9.92
N VAL A 28 -6.21 5.62 -10.76
CA VAL A 28 -7.40 6.42 -10.50
C VAL A 28 -8.59 5.79 -11.24
N TRP A 29 -9.28 4.89 -10.57
CA TRP A 29 -10.39 4.13 -11.16
C TRP A 29 -11.65 4.17 -10.28
N GLN A 30 -12.80 3.94 -10.91
CA GLN A 30 -14.09 3.66 -10.27
C GLN A 30 -14.55 2.26 -10.72
N ALA A 31 -15.43 1.63 -9.96
CA ALA A 31 -15.81 0.24 -10.20
C ALA A 31 -16.50 0.01 -11.55
N ASP A 32 -17.28 0.99 -12.02
CA ASP A 32 -18.01 0.93 -13.30
C ASP A 32 -17.11 1.10 -14.53
N GLY A 33 -15.93 1.69 -14.36
CA GLY A 33 -14.95 1.96 -15.42
C GLY A 33 -13.86 0.91 -15.56
N LEU A 34 -13.89 -0.17 -14.76
CA LEU A 34 -12.80 -1.16 -14.70
C LEU A 34 -13.21 -2.51 -15.31
N ASP A 35 -12.50 -2.95 -16.34
CA ASP A 35 -12.73 -4.27 -16.93
C ASP A 35 -12.01 -5.36 -16.10
N PRO A 36 -12.58 -6.56 -15.93
CA PRO A 36 -11.91 -7.66 -15.25
C PRO A 36 -10.49 -7.95 -15.76
N SER A 37 -10.21 -7.77 -17.06
CA SER A 37 -8.88 -8.00 -17.64
C SER A 37 -7.79 -7.03 -17.14
N ASP A 38 -8.19 -5.85 -16.65
CA ASP A 38 -7.29 -4.84 -16.10
C ASP A 38 -6.66 -5.28 -14.78
N TRP A 39 -7.42 -6.00 -13.95
CA TRP A 39 -7.04 -6.32 -12.57
C TRP A 39 -7.08 -7.82 -12.25
N MET A 40 -7.61 -8.68 -13.11
CA MET A 40 -7.56 -10.14 -12.96
C MET A 40 -6.51 -10.76 -13.87
N LEU A 41 -5.76 -11.72 -13.33
CA LEU A 41 -4.76 -12.49 -14.05
C LEU A 41 -5.01 -14.00 -13.82
N PRO A 42 -5.63 -14.71 -14.78
CA PRO A 42 -5.76 -16.15 -14.70
C PRO A 42 -4.40 -16.81 -14.87
N LEU A 43 -4.03 -17.69 -13.94
CA LEU A 43 -2.78 -18.44 -14.03
C LEU A 43 -2.94 -19.62 -15.00
N GLY A 44 -2.02 -19.71 -15.97
CA GLY A 44 -1.89 -20.89 -16.81
C GLY A 44 -1.31 -22.08 -16.04
N ALA A 45 -1.51 -23.29 -16.59
CA ALA A 45 -1.04 -24.53 -15.98
C ALA A 45 0.48 -24.53 -15.72
N GLU A 46 1.26 -23.91 -16.60
CA GLU A 46 2.72 -23.80 -16.46
C GLU A 46 3.12 -22.94 -15.25
N ALA A 47 2.54 -21.75 -15.10
CA ALA A 47 2.80 -20.88 -13.95
C ALA A 47 2.34 -21.53 -12.64
N ALA A 48 1.17 -22.19 -12.63
CA ALA A 48 0.69 -22.92 -11.46
C ALA A 48 1.62 -24.08 -11.07
N ALA A 49 2.16 -24.82 -12.05
CA ALA A 49 3.13 -25.88 -11.81
C ALA A 49 4.47 -25.34 -11.29
N ALA A 50 4.95 -24.20 -11.82
CA ALA A 50 6.15 -23.53 -11.34
C ALA A 50 6.02 -23.10 -9.87
N ILE A 51 4.87 -22.52 -9.49
CA ILE A 51 4.57 -22.18 -8.09
C ILE A 51 4.55 -23.44 -7.22
N GLY A 52 3.92 -24.52 -7.69
CA GLY A 52 3.93 -25.82 -7.00
C GLY A 52 5.34 -26.38 -6.76
N ALA A 53 6.23 -26.22 -7.74
CA ALA A 53 7.63 -26.62 -7.59
C ALA A 53 8.38 -25.77 -6.54
N MET A 54 8.13 -24.46 -6.51
CA MET A 54 8.69 -23.58 -5.47
C MET A 54 8.20 -23.94 -4.07
N ILE A 55 6.92 -24.31 -3.93
CA ILE A 55 6.34 -24.78 -2.66
C ILE A 55 7.00 -26.09 -2.22
N ALA A 56 7.23 -27.02 -3.16
CA ALA A 56 7.86 -28.32 -2.88
C ALA A 56 9.35 -28.21 -2.53
N ALA A 57 10.03 -27.15 -2.99
CA ALA A 57 11.44 -26.90 -2.73
C ALA A 57 11.68 -25.44 -2.28
N PRO A 58 11.30 -25.07 -1.04
CA PRO A 58 11.49 -23.72 -0.52
C PRO A 58 12.96 -23.27 -0.57
N GLY A 59 13.20 -22.07 -1.11
CA GLY A 59 14.55 -21.52 -1.28
C GLY A 59 15.27 -21.94 -2.57
N ALA A 60 14.64 -22.75 -3.43
CA ALA A 60 15.11 -22.95 -4.79
C ALA A 60 15.06 -21.65 -5.62
N GLU A 61 15.82 -21.62 -6.71
CA GLU A 61 15.76 -20.52 -7.67
C GLU A 61 14.36 -20.39 -8.28
N VAL A 62 13.92 -19.15 -8.52
CA VAL A 62 12.61 -18.87 -9.11
C VAL A 62 12.58 -19.43 -10.54
N PRO A 63 11.64 -20.32 -10.90
CA PRO A 63 11.56 -20.87 -12.24
C PRO A 63 11.34 -19.79 -13.30
N GLU A 64 12.05 -19.86 -14.43
CA GLU A 64 11.98 -18.88 -15.53
C GLU A 64 10.54 -18.68 -16.05
N ALA A 65 9.75 -19.75 -16.08
CA ALA A 65 8.35 -19.71 -16.49
C ALA A 65 7.46 -18.78 -15.64
N LEU A 66 7.89 -18.44 -14.41
CA LEU A 66 7.16 -17.54 -13.53
C LEU A 66 7.49 -16.05 -13.78
N ALA A 67 8.60 -15.75 -14.46
CA ALA A 67 9.08 -14.38 -14.66
C ALA A 67 8.02 -13.46 -15.31
N PRO A 68 7.27 -13.87 -16.36
CA PRO A 68 6.23 -13.02 -16.95
C PRO A 68 5.06 -12.72 -16.00
N VAL A 69 4.76 -13.64 -15.08
CA VAL A 69 3.70 -13.44 -14.08
C VAL A 69 4.15 -12.45 -13.02
N LEU A 70 5.38 -12.60 -12.51
CA LEU A 70 5.96 -11.68 -11.52
C LEU A 70 6.08 -10.26 -12.08
N ALA A 71 6.54 -10.13 -13.33
CA ALA A 71 6.61 -8.83 -14.01
C ALA A 71 5.23 -8.16 -14.14
N GLN A 72 4.19 -8.92 -14.49
CA GLN A 72 2.83 -8.39 -14.56
C GLN A 72 2.28 -7.97 -13.19
N ILE A 73 2.60 -8.70 -12.12
CA ILE A 73 2.21 -8.32 -10.76
C ILE A 73 2.83 -6.98 -10.39
N VAL A 74 4.15 -6.84 -10.58
CA VAL A 74 4.87 -5.60 -10.26
C VAL A 74 4.34 -4.44 -11.11
N GLU A 75 4.22 -4.61 -12.42
CA GLU A 75 3.72 -3.55 -13.32
C GLU A 75 2.31 -3.08 -12.92
N ARG A 76 1.38 -4.01 -12.63
CA ARG A 76 0.01 -3.64 -12.26
C ARG A 76 -0.08 -3.01 -10.88
N CYS A 77 0.76 -3.42 -9.92
CA CYS A 77 0.81 -2.84 -8.59
C CYS A 77 1.49 -1.46 -8.56
N ASP A 78 2.56 -1.25 -9.32
CA ASP A 78 3.36 -0.01 -9.23
C ASP A 78 2.97 1.05 -10.27
N HIS A 79 2.52 0.62 -11.46
CA HIS A 79 2.28 1.51 -12.60
C HIS A 79 0.86 1.40 -13.17
N GLY A 80 0.15 0.31 -12.86
CA GLY A 80 -1.23 0.07 -13.26
C GLY A 80 -2.26 0.53 -12.22
N GLN A 81 -3.26 -0.31 -12.01
CA GLN A 81 -4.42 -0.08 -11.15
C GLN A 81 -4.07 -0.09 -9.65
N GLY A 82 -2.84 -0.48 -9.29
CA GLY A 82 -2.43 -0.68 -7.91
C GLY A 82 -2.86 -2.03 -7.33
N MET A 83 -3.34 -2.96 -8.16
CA MET A 83 -3.79 -4.28 -7.72
C MET A 83 -3.76 -5.33 -8.84
N VAL A 84 -3.71 -6.60 -8.45
CA VAL A 84 -3.94 -7.75 -9.33
C VAL A 84 -4.51 -8.94 -8.54
N LEU A 85 -5.55 -9.57 -9.08
CA LEU A 85 -6.14 -10.81 -8.59
C LEU A 85 -5.62 -11.99 -9.41
N LEU A 86 -4.81 -12.83 -8.79
CA LEU A 86 -4.37 -14.11 -9.33
C LEU A 86 -5.43 -15.17 -9.08
N ARG A 87 -5.81 -15.91 -10.13
CA ARG A 87 -6.74 -17.04 -10.02
C ARG A 87 -6.11 -18.34 -10.50
N GLY A 88 -6.44 -19.43 -9.84
CA GLY A 88 -5.97 -20.77 -10.20
C GLY A 88 -4.64 -21.16 -9.54
N LEU A 89 -4.37 -20.67 -8.33
CA LEU A 89 -3.20 -21.11 -7.56
C LEU A 89 -3.33 -22.57 -7.11
N PRO A 90 -2.21 -23.29 -6.97
CA PRO A 90 -2.21 -24.66 -6.49
C PRO A 90 -2.62 -24.75 -5.01
N GLY A 91 -3.31 -25.83 -4.66
CA GLY A 91 -3.65 -26.14 -3.27
C GLY A 91 -4.94 -25.46 -2.79
N GLN A 92 -5.54 -26.06 -1.76
CA GLN A 92 -6.79 -25.62 -1.14
C GLN A 92 -6.63 -25.82 0.36
N GLY A 93 -6.68 -24.74 1.15
CA GLY A 93 -6.50 -24.81 2.59
C GLY A 93 -5.52 -23.77 3.11
N ALA A 94 -5.43 -23.69 4.44
CA ALA A 94 -4.59 -22.70 5.11
C ALA A 94 -3.09 -22.98 4.93
N ALA A 95 -2.67 -24.24 5.04
CA ALA A 95 -1.25 -24.61 4.89
C ALA A 95 -0.75 -24.34 3.45
N GLU A 96 -1.56 -24.68 2.46
CA GLU A 96 -1.27 -24.44 1.05
C GLU A 96 -1.25 -22.95 0.70
N ALA A 97 -2.20 -22.18 1.26
CA ALA A 97 -2.22 -20.74 1.10
C ALA A 97 -0.98 -20.08 1.70
N ALA A 98 -0.59 -20.46 2.93
CA ALA A 98 0.62 -19.97 3.57
C ALA A 98 1.89 -20.33 2.79
N ALA A 99 1.98 -21.56 2.27
CA ALA A 99 3.10 -21.97 1.44
C ALA A 99 3.17 -21.20 0.11
N THR A 100 2.03 -20.96 -0.52
CA THR A 100 1.92 -20.18 -1.76
C THR A 100 2.29 -18.71 -1.53
N LEU A 101 1.83 -18.13 -0.43
CA LEU A 101 2.26 -16.82 0.06
C LEU A 101 3.78 -16.79 0.19
N GLY A 102 4.37 -17.71 0.96
CA GLY A 102 5.83 -17.76 1.14
C GLY A 102 6.61 -17.85 -0.19
N ALA A 103 6.15 -18.70 -1.11
CA ALA A 103 6.79 -18.87 -2.42
C ALA A 103 6.71 -17.61 -3.29
N LEU A 104 5.51 -17.04 -3.48
CA LEU A 104 5.32 -15.85 -4.31
C LEU A 104 5.90 -14.59 -3.66
N GLY A 105 5.75 -14.44 -2.35
CA GLY A 105 6.33 -13.34 -1.58
C GLY A 105 7.85 -13.31 -1.71
N GLY A 106 8.50 -14.45 -1.53
CA GLY A 106 9.95 -14.57 -1.70
C GLY A 106 10.43 -14.32 -3.13
N ALA A 107 9.60 -14.65 -4.14
CA ALA A 107 9.90 -14.36 -5.54
C ALA A 107 9.75 -12.87 -5.89
N LEU A 108 8.77 -12.20 -5.28
CA LEU A 108 8.49 -10.79 -5.51
C LEU A 108 9.47 -9.89 -4.73
N GLY A 109 9.85 -10.27 -3.50
CA GLY A 109 10.84 -9.53 -2.72
C GLY A 109 11.09 -10.08 -1.31
N GLN A 110 11.43 -9.17 -0.38
CA GLN A 110 11.77 -9.54 1.00
C GLN A 110 10.58 -9.33 1.95
N PRO A 111 10.05 -10.38 2.60
CA PRO A 111 8.98 -10.22 3.58
C PRO A 111 9.45 -9.36 4.76
N LEU A 112 8.65 -8.39 5.21
CA LEU A 112 8.94 -7.76 6.51
C LEU A 112 8.65 -8.76 7.62
N ARG A 113 9.53 -8.74 8.61
CA ARG A 113 9.43 -9.57 9.82
C ARG A 113 8.57 -8.95 10.91
N GLU A 114 8.19 -7.69 10.76
CA GLU A 114 7.39 -7.00 11.76
C GLU A 114 5.92 -7.37 11.62
N ALA A 115 5.35 -7.86 12.73
CA ALA A 115 3.94 -8.18 12.81
C ALA A 115 3.11 -6.94 12.48
N HIS A 116 2.13 -7.14 11.62
CA HIS A 116 1.11 -6.15 11.32
C HIS A 116 0.59 -5.52 12.62
N PRO A 117 0.54 -4.18 12.76
CA PRO A 117 0.16 -3.56 14.03
C PRO A 117 -1.18 -4.12 14.49
N ALA A 118 -1.18 -4.67 15.71
CA ALA A 118 -2.36 -5.22 16.36
C ALA A 118 -3.46 -4.15 16.34
N GLY A 119 -4.42 -4.32 15.45
CA GLY A 119 -5.42 -3.30 15.15
C GLY A 119 -5.79 -3.18 13.69
N GLY A 120 -5.05 -3.77 12.74
CA GLY A 120 -5.51 -3.99 11.36
C GLY A 120 -5.35 -2.80 10.39
N GLY A 121 -4.23 -2.08 10.46
CA GLY A 121 -3.98 -0.95 9.54
C GLY A 121 -3.64 -1.42 8.12
N VAL A 122 -3.23 -0.52 7.24
CA VAL A 122 -2.59 -0.94 5.99
C VAL A 122 -1.06 -0.97 6.24
N PRO A 123 -0.35 -2.08 5.95
CA PRO A 123 1.09 -2.18 6.19
C PRO A 123 1.90 -1.22 5.30
N ASP A 124 3.06 -0.76 5.79
CA ASP A 124 4.00 0.08 5.03
C ASP A 124 4.83 -0.82 4.08
N CYS A 125 4.23 -1.27 2.98
CA CYS A 125 4.86 -2.06 1.90
C CYS A 125 4.59 -1.47 0.52
N ASP A 126 5.35 -1.93 -0.46
CA ASP A 126 5.05 -1.67 -1.87
C ASP A 126 4.01 -2.65 -2.43
N ILE A 127 4.05 -3.92 -2.02
CA ILE A 127 3.01 -4.92 -2.34
C ILE A 127 2.54 -5.58 -1.05
N PHE A 128 1.23 -5.71 -0.87
CA PHE A 128 0.53 -6.48 0.15
C PHE A 128 -0.17 -7.66 -0.52
N LEU A 129 0.14 -8.89 -0.09
CA LEU A 129 -0.50 -10.11 -0.58
C LEU A 129 -1.60 -10.58 0.38
N ILE A 130 -2.71 -11.05 -0.19
CA ILE A 130 -3.86 -11.61 0.53
C ILE A 130 -4.24 -12.92 -0.14
N ALA A 131 -4.03 -14.06 0.54
CA ALA A 131 -4.50 -15.36 0.06
C ALA A 131 -5.84 -15.73 0.71
N ALA A 132 -6.79 -16.17 -0.10
CA ALA A 132 -8.08 -16.63 0.38
C ALA A 132 -8.05 -18.15 0.66
N ILE A 133 -8.38 -18.54 1.89
CA ILE A 133 -8.53 -19.94 2.31
C ILE A 133 -9.99 -20.42 2.26
N ALA A 134 -10.91 -19.47 2.12
CA ALA A 134 -12.35 -19.67 1.97
C ALA A 134 -12.91 -18.53 1.11
N THR A 135 -14.19 -18.61 0.75
CA THR A 135 -14.82 -17.50 0.01
C THR A 135 -14.90 -16.27 0.92
N VAL A 136 -14.39 -15.13 0.45
CA VAL A 136 -14.45 -13.85 1.16
C VAL A 136 -14.83 -12.74 0.20
N GLU A 137 -15.70 -11.84 0.68
CA GLU A 137 -16.00 -10.59 -0.01
C GLU A 137 -15.15 -9.45 0.54
N LEU A 138 -14.51 -8.74 -0.39
CA LEU A 138 -13.68 -7.58 -0.13
C LEU A 138 -14.22 -6.41 -0.94
N THR A 139 -14.03 -5.23 -0.37
CA THR A 139 -14.20 -3.97 -1.07
C THR A 139 -12.83 -3.32 -1.25
N LEU A 140 -12.52 -2.86 -2.46
CA LEU A 140 -11.27 -2.17 -2.77
C LEU A 140 -11.59 -0.73 -3.17
N VAL A 141 -10.86 0.24 -2.63
CA VAL A 141 -11.01 1.66 -2.95
C VAL A 141 -9.71 2.21 -3.52
N SER A 142 -9.76 2.84 -4.69
CA SER A 142 -8.64 3.62 -5.23
C SER A 142 -8.41 4.88 -4.38
N ALA A 143 -7.20 5.01 -3.84
CA ALA A 143 -6.78 6.19 -3.09
C ALA A 143 -6.84 7.47 -3.95
N GLY A 144 -6.49 7.36 -5.23
CA GLY A 144 -6.54 8.48 -6.18
C GLY A 144 -7.95 8.91 -6.54
N ALA A 145 -8.88 7.94 -6.69
CA ALA A 145 -10.29 8.25 -6.92
C ALA A 145 -10.94 8.87 -5.68
N ALA A 146 -10.67 8.34 -4.49
CA ALA A 146 -11.13 8.92 -3.22
C ALA A 146 -10.57 10.35 -3.01
N HIS A 147 -9.30 10.59 -3.34
CA HIS A 147 -8.72 11.92 -3.36
C HIS A 147 -9.50 12.87 -4.27
N ASN A 148 -9.77 12.47 -5.52
CA ASN A 148 -10.46 13.32 -6.50
C ASN A 148 -11.91 13.61 -6.11
N ALA A 149 -12.61 12.61 -5.59
CA ALA A 149 -13.97 12.79 -5.08
C ALA A 149 -13.99 13.72 -3.86
N LEU A 150 -13.04 13.57 -2.92
CA LEU A 150 -12.93 14.48 -1.78
C LEU A 150 -12.53 15.91 -2.19
N MET A 151 -11.67 16.06 -3.21
CA MET A 151 -11.32 17.37 -3.76
C MET A 151 -12.55 18.10 -4.29
N LEU A 152 -13.49 17.37 -4.93
CA LEU A 152 -14.74 17.92 -5.43
C LEU A 152 -15.73 18.25 -4.30
N ALA A 153 -15.83 17.36 -3.31
CA ALA A 153 -16.83 17.47 -2.24
C ALA A 153 -16.41 18.44 -1.10
N ASP A 154 -15.16 18.36 -0.64
CA ASP A 154 -14.64 19.14 0.49
C ASP A 154 -13.11 19.34 0.36
N ARG A 155 -12.72 20.28 -0.51
CA ARG A 155 -11.31 20.65 -0.71
C ARG A 155 -10.60 21.07 0.60
N PRO A 156 -11.20 21.85 1.51
CA PRO A 156 -10.60 22.13 2.82
C PRO A 156 -10.31 20.87 3.66
N ALA A 157 -11.17 19.85 3.63
CA ALA A 157 -10.87 18.56 4.28
C ALA A 157 -9.67 17.89 3.65
N LEU A 158 -9.61 17.84 2.32
CA LEU A 158 -8.47 17.28 1.61
C LEU A 158 -7.14 17.96 1.97
N GLU A 159 -7.12 19.30 2.08
CA GLU A 159 -5.93 20.05 2.51
C GLU A 159 -5.42 19.64 3.90
N ARG A 160 -6.32 19.26 4.82
CA ARG A 160 -5.93 18.75 6.15
C ARG A 160 -5.28 17.38 6.05
N LEU A 161 -5.75 16.53 5.14
CA LEU A 161 -5.25 15.16 4.95
C LEU A 161 -3.84 15.08 4.35
N TYR A 162 -3.33 16.19 3.78
CA TYR A 162 -1.93 16.32 3.34
C TYR A 162 -0.96 16.75 4.46
N ARG A 163 -1.47 17.09 5.65
CA ARG A 163 -0.64 17.47 6.80
C ARG A 163 -0.37 16.24 7.67
N PRO A 164 0.80 16.17 8.33
CA PRO A 164 1.00 15.22 9.42
C PRO A 164 -0.09 15.40 10.47
N MET A 165 -0.44 14.29 11.09
CA MET A 165 -1.58 14.13 11.99
C MET A 165 -1.04 14.04 13.47
N ASP A 166 -1.62 14.66 14.57
CA ASP A 166 -1.52 14.49 16.10
C ASP A 166 -2.66 13.83 16.89
N GLU A 167 -2.53 13.02 17.98
CA GLU A 167 -3.50 12.00 18.54
C GLU A 167 -4.98 12.43 18.66
N ALA A 168 -5.23 13.74 18.61
CA ALA A 168 -6.33 14.44 17.94
C ALA A 168 -6.43 14.19 16.39
N GLY A 169 -6.03 12.99 15.91
CA GLY A 169 -5.56 12.69 14.55
C GLY A 169 -4.04 12.80 14.30
N GLN A 170 -3.17 11.97 14.98
CA GLN A 170 -1.71 11.48 14.96
C GLN A 170 -1.40 10.51 13.84
N GLY A 171 -0.36 10.73 13.05
CA GLY A 171 0.08 9.79 12.04
C GLY A 171 0.79 10.47 10.89
N PRO A 172 1.35 9.69 9.96
CA PRO A 172 1.73 10.23 8.66
C PRO A 172 0.51 10.91 8.03
N SER A 173 0.75 11.84 7.11
CA SER A 173 -0.33 12.39 6.30
C SER A 173 -1.07 11.26 5.58
N VAL A 174 -2.40 11.37 5.49
CA VAL A 174 -3.20 10.40 4.73
C VAL A 174 -2.80 10.45 3.27
N PHE A 175 -2.64 11.65 2.71
CA PHE A 175 -2.13 11.81 1.35
C PHE A 175 -0.73 12.41 1.37
N SER A 176 0.12 11.96 0.46
CA SER A 176 1.43 12.54 0.22
C SER A 176 1.70 12.66 -1.27
N LEU A 177 2.55 13.62 -1.61
CA LEU A 177 3.11 13.80 -2.94
C LEU A 177 4.60 14.07 -2.75
N GLN A 178 5.43 13.07 -3.04
CA GLN A 178 6.89 13.16 -2.88
C GLN A 178 7.56 12.81 -4.21
N GLY A 179 8.40 13.72 -4.72
CA GLY A 179 9.08 13.51 -6.00
C GLY A 179 8.12 13.31 -7.19
N GLY A 180 6.91 13.86 -7.13
CA GLY A 180 5.87 13.65 -8.15
C GLY A 180 5.10 12.33 -8.03
N THR A 181 5.40 11.50 -7.04
CA THR A 181 4.68 10.25 -6.77
C THR A 181 3.61 10.47 -5.71
N PHE A 182 2.37 10.12 -6.04
CA PHE A 182 1.23 10.17 -5.14
C PHE A 182 1.17 8.92 -4.26
N SER A 183 0.79 9.08 -2.99
CA SER A 183 0.47 7.97 -2.10
C SER A 183 -0.67 8.35 -1.15
N GLY A 184 -1.49 7.34 -0.82
CA GLY A 184 -2.60 7.44 0.11
C GLY A 184 -2.53 6.34 1.16
N ARG A 185 -2.64 6.69 2.44
CA ARG A 185 -2.65 5.78 3.59
C ARG A 185 -3.92 6.00 4.38
N PHE A 186 -4.88 5.10 4.21
CA PHE A 186 -6.14 5.15 4.94
C PHE A 186 -6.64 3.73 5.16
N ASP A 187 -7.28 3.52 6.31
CA ASP A 187 -7.96 2.29 6.63
C ASP A 187 -9.45 2.60 6.85
N PRO A 188 -10.31 2.24 5.88
CA PRO A 188 -11.75 2.48 5.98
C PRO A 188 -12.43 1.64 7.07
N GLY A 189 -11.83 0.52 7.49
CA GLY A 189 -12.41 -0.44 8.43
C GLY A 189 -12.33 -0.03 9.91
N LYS A 190 -11.34 0.79 10.30
CA LYS A 190 -11.12 1.20 11.71
C LYS A 190 -12.07 2.26 12.25
N GLY A 191 -13.07 2.66 11.48
CA GLY A 191 -13.99 3.73 11.84
C GLY A 191 -13.34 5.11 11.76
N SER A 192 -14.11 6.09 11.31
CA SER A 192 -13.56 7.40 10.96
C SER A 192 -13.93 8.42 12.02
N ARG A 193 -12.91 9.03 12.63
CA ARG A 193 -13.06 10.10 13.62
C ARG A 193 -12.35 11.36 13.16
N GLY A 194 -12.83 12.50 13.63
CA GLY A 194 -12.21 13.80 13.40
C GLY A 194 -12.02 14.11 11.90
N PRO A 195 -10.79 14.43 11.45
CA PRO A 195 -10.52 14.89 10.09
C PRO A 195 -10.78 13.83 8.99
N LEU A 196 -10.94 12.56 9.37
CA LEU A 196 -11.16 11.44 8.43
C LEU A 196 -12.63 11.25 8.03
N VAL A 197 -13.59 11.88 8.73
CA VAL A 197 -15.02 11.70 8.47
C VAL A 197 -15.41 12.02 7.02
N PRO A 198 -14.94 13.13 6.40
CA PRO A 198 -15.27 13.40 5.00
C PRO A 198 -14.71 12.36 4.03
N LEU A 199 -13.49 11.86 4.27
CA LEU A 199 -12.88 10.83 3.43
C LEU A 199 -13.67 9.52 3.51
N ALA A 200 -14.10 9.14 4.71
CA ALA A 200 -14.91 7.95 4.92
C ALA A 200 -16.27 8.02 4.21
N ALA A 201 -16.91 9.19 4.25
CA ALA A 201 -18.16 9.43 3.55
C ALA A 201 -17.98 9.27 2.03
N VAL A 202 -16.87 9.78 1.48
CA VAL A 202 -16.51 9.57 0.07
C VAL A 202 -16.28 8.09 -0.22
N CYS A 203 -15.47 7.39 0.58
CA CYS A 203 -15.21 5.95 0.36
C CYS A 203 -16.48 5.07 0.48
N ALA A 204 -17.52 5.55 1.17
CA ALA A 204 -18.80 4.86 1.30
C ALA A 204 -19.76 5.11 0.11
N ASP A 205 -19.45 6.02 -0.81
CA ASP A 205 -20.21 6.20 -2.05
C ASP A 205 -20.15 4.89 -2.86
N PRO A 206 -21.29 4.29 -3.25
CA PRO A 206 -21.30 3.01 -3.95
C PRO A 206 -20.66 3.02 -5.35
N SER A 207 -20.38 4.18 -5.95
CA SER A 207 -19.74 4.24 -7.28
C SER A 207 -18.22 4.04 -7.24
N LEU A 208 -17.58 4.36 -6.11
CA LEU A 208 -16.13 4.26 -5.94
C LEU A 208 -15.61 2.82 -5.70
N PRO A 209 -16.15 2.05 -4.75
CA PRO A 209 -15.57 0.78 -4.35
C PRO A 209 -15.78 -0.32 -5.38
N LEU A 210 -14.69 -1.03 -5.72
CA LEU A 210 -14.76 -2.30 -6.43
C LEU A 210 -15.05 -3.43 -5.44
N ARG A 211 -16.12 -4.18 -5.68
CA ARG A 211 -16.43 -5.40 -4.91
C ARG A 211 -15.74 -6.60 -5.56
N VAL A 212 -14.98 -7.34 -4.75
CA VAL A 212 -14.23 -8.52 -5.19
C VAL A 212 -14.62 -9.70 -4.31
N THR A 213 -15.01 -10.80 -4.95
CA THR A 213 -15.15 -12.10 -4.27
C THR A 213 -13.90 -12.92 -4.54
N LEU A 214 -13.14 -13.21 -3.48
CA LEU A 214 -12.05 -14.18 -3.53
C LEU A 214 -12.58 -15.56 -3.16
N ARG A 215 -12.06 -16.59 -3.82
CA ARG A 215 -12.32 -18.00 -3.53
C ARG A 215 -11.05 -18.67 -3.00
N ALA A 216 -11.19 -19.87 -2.46
CA ALA A 216 -10.03 -20.68 -2.08
C ALA A 216 -9.12 -20.91 -3.30
N GLY A 217 -7.83 -20.56 -3.19
CA GLY A 217 -6.87 -20.59 -4.30
C GLY A 217 -6.82 -19.31 -5.15
N ASP A 218 -7.51 -18.24 -4.73
CA ASP A 218 -7.28 -16.90 -5.23
C ASP A 218 -6.26 -16.16 -4.35
N MET A 219 -5.48 -15.26 -4.96
CA MET A 219 -4.60 -14.34 -4.24
C MET A 219 -4.75 -12.93 -4.80
N LEU A 220 -4.97 -11.97 -3.93
CA LEU A 220 -4.97 -10.55 -4.27
C LEU A 220 -3.61 -9.95 -3.90
N CYS A 221 -2.95 -9.34 -4.87
CA CYS A 221 -1.77 -8.50 -4.68
C CYS A 221 -2.21 -7.03 -4.81
N LEU A 222 -1.76 -6.16 -3.92
CA LEU A 222 -2.14 -4.75 -3.98
C LEU A 222 -0.99 -3.84 -3.54
N ASN A 223 -0.91 -2.66 -4.12
CA ASN A 223 -0.07 -1.59 -3.60
C ASN A 223 -0.88 -0.79 -2.56
N PRO A 224 -0.53 -0.88 -1.26
CA PRO A 224 -1.31 -0.29 -0.19
C PRO A 224 -1.34 1.25 -0.20
N PHE A 225 -0.43 1.87 -0.95
CA PHE A 225 -0.42 3.32 -1.14
C PHE A 225 -1.41 3.78 -2.21
N LEU A 226 -1.88 2.86 -3.06
CA LEU A 226 -2.77 3.15 -4.18
C LEU A 226 -4.17 2.56 -3.99
N VAL A 227 -4.29 1.44 -3.29
CA VAL A 227 -5.55 0.71 -3.08
C VAL A 227 -5.74 0.36 -1.62
N TRP A 228 -6.92 0.68 -1.07
CA TRP A 228 -7.28 0.38 0.30
C TRP A 228 -8.29 -0.78 0.35
N PRO A 229 -7.92 -1.95 0.90
CA PRO A 229 -8.85 -3.06 1.08
C PRO A 229 -9.73 -2.87 2.32
N GLN A 230 -10.99 -3.29 2.23
CA GLN A 230 -11.95 -3.36 3.33
C GLN A 230 -12.63 -4.74 3.34
N LEU A 231 -12.53 -5.43 4.47
CA LEU A 231 -13.24 -6.69 4.69
C LEU A 231 -14.72 -6.42 4.96
N ALA A 232 -15.60 -7.18 4.30
CA ALA A 232 -17.04 -7.09 4.53
C ALA A 232 -17.45 -7.64 5.92
N GLU A 233 -16.78 -8.69 6.41
CA GLU A 233 -17.05 -9.27 7.73
C GLU A 233 -15.77 -9.58 8.54
N PRO A 234 -15.75 -9.32 9.87
CA PRO A 234 -14.59 -9.56 10.75
C PRO A 234 -14.16 -11.03 10.94
N GLY A 235 -14.83 -12.01 10.30
CA GLY A 235 -14.58 -13.45 10.47
C GLY A 235 -13.84 -14.12 9.32
N ALA A 236 -13.67 -13.45 8.19
CA ALA A 236 -12.91 -13.99 7.07
C ALA A 236 -11.41 -13.95 7.40
N LYS A 237 -10.81 -15.12 7.57
CA LYS A 237 -9.37 -15.26 7.82
C LYS A 237 -8.62 -14.94 6.54
N LEU A 238 -7.97 -13.77 6.52
CA LEU A 238 -6.87 -13.47 5.62
C LEU A 238 -5.59 -13.86 6.35
N GLU A 239 -4.74 -14.68 5.75
CA GLU A 239 -3.38 -14.84 6.24
C GLU A 239 -2.43 -13.90 5.50
N GLU A 240 -1.75 -13.12 6.35
CA GLU A 240 -0.43 -12.51 6.23
C GLU A 240 -0.11 -11.55 5.08
N ALA A 241 0.34 -10.35 5.48
CA ALA A 241 0.95 -9.37 4.63
C ALA A 241 2.39 -9.76 4.29
N LEU A 242 2.62 -10.15 3.05
CA LEU A 242 3.96 -10.15 2.50
C LEU A 242 4.26 -8.78 1.96
N LEU A 243 5.35 -8.21 2.44
CA LEU A 243 5.89 -6.97 1.93
C LEU A 243 6.94 -7.32 0.87
N VAL A 244 6.93 -6.58 -0.21
CA VAL A 244 7.89 -6.73 -1.32
C VAL A 244 8.58 -5.39 -1.46
N GLN A 245 9.91 -5.35 -1.43
CA GLN A 245 10.67 -4.17 -1.83
C GLN A 245 11.07 -4.30 -3.31
N PRO A 246 10.58 -3.44 -4.20
CA PRO A 246 11.36 -2.93 -5.31
C PRO A 246 11.88 -1.54 -4.91
N LEU A 247 13.18 -1.44 -4.69
CA LEU A 247 13.93 -0.21 -4.42
C LEU A 247 13.44 0.99 -5.25
N ARG A 248 12.61 1.90 -4.71
CA ARG A 248 12.48 3.28 -5.21
C ARG A 248 12.30 4.33 -4.10
N MET A 249 13.41 5.04 -3.89
CA MET A 249 13.59 6.34 -3.23
C MET A 249 13.20 6.48 -1.76
N ALA A 250 14.10 6.01 -0.89
CA ALA A 250 14.45 6.78 0.30
C ALA A 250 15.06 8.14 -0.12
N VAL A 251 14.22 9.14 -0.41
CA VAL A 251 14.67 10.53 -0.35
C VAL A 251 14.40 11.06 1.06
N SER A 252 15.48 10.99 1.84
CA SER A 252 15.81 11.86 2.97
C SER A 252 15.08 11.62 4.31
N ARG A 253 15.69 10.74 5.12
CA ARG A 253 16.15 11.13 6.47
C ARG A 253 17.61 10.71 6.70
N LEU A 254 18.52 11.14 5.81
CA LEU A 254 19.89 11.42 6.25
C LEU A 254 19.89 12.87 6.76
N GLY A 255 19.67 13.00 8.06
CA GLY A 255 19.45 14.30 8.70
C GLY A 255 19.52 14.25 10.22
N ALA A 256 20.52 13.56 10.77
CA ALA A 256 21.30 14.01 11.92
C ALA A 256 22.50 13.07 12.08
N PRO A 257 23.76 13.54 12.05
CA PRO A 257 24.84 12.75 12.62
C PRO A 257 24.51 12.53 14.09
N SER A 258 24.37 11.27 14.50
CA SER A 258 24.49 10.91 15.91
C SER A 258 25.86 11.39 16.35
N ALA A 259 25.89 12.39 17.24
CA ALA A 259 27.11 12.78 17.91
C ALA A 259 27.74 11.53 18.51
N ALA A 260 28.98 11.25 18.12
CA ALA A 260 29.78 10.22 18.76
C ALA A 260 29.89 10.58 20.26
N PRO A 261 29.81 9.61 21.18
CA PRO A 261 30.23 9.84 22.55
C PRO A 261 31.70 10.25 22.51
N GLY A 262 31.98 11.47 22.94
CA GLY A 262 33.34 11.95 23.09
C GLY A 262 34.09 11.07 24.07
N ASP A 263 35.27 10.63 23.64
CA ASP A 263 36.35 10.24 24.52
C ASP A 263 36.64 11.38 25.49
N GLU A 264 36.19 11.27 26.74
CA GLU A 264 36.87 11.92 27.86
C GLU A 264 37.93 10.96 28.40
N VAL A 265 39.14 11.10 27.85
CA VAL A 265 40.38 10.75 28.52
C VAL A 265 40.88 12.00 29.23
N GLY A 266 41.05 11.95 30.55
CA GLY A 266 42.01 12.81 31.26
C GLY A 266 41.56 13.37 32.60
N GLY A 267 41.94 12.66 33.67
CA GLY A 267 41.92 13.11 35.06
C GLY A 267 42.48 12.04 35.99
#